data_AF-A0A6I2R5J3-F1
#
_entry.id   AF-A0A6I2R5J3-F1
#
_cell.length_a   1.000
_cell.length_b   1.000
_cell.length_c   1.000
_cell.angle_alpha   90.00
_cell.angle_beta   90.00
_cell.angle_gamma   90.00
#
_symmetry.space_group_name_H-M   'P 1'
#
loop_
_entity.id
_entity.type
_entity.pdbx_description
1 polymer ?
#
loop_
_entity_poly.entity_id
_entity_poly.type
_entity_poly.pdbx_seq_one_letter_code
_entity_poly.pdbx_strand_id
1 'polypeptide(L)'
;MGVSITCRKTGRTIDMGAGGFLRLRRKVSELQGGPFHDVYEEVCSWYPGRTAETADEFDARINARIEELLADEDKTKRPDIKIVDFLLQTDVGGRIRYGACKNILKVIGDYDDNILYGYCGRPDCAKFADFKSILQDCVDTKSDMIWS
;
A
#
# COMPACT_ATOMS: atom_id res chain seq x y z
N MET A 1 -2.97 -5.35 -16.59
CA MET A 1 -4.10 -5.34 -15.63
C MET A 1 -4.16 -3.98 -14.98
N GLY A 2 -5.34 -3.36 -14.98
CA GLY A 2 -5.58 -2.09 -14.30
C GLY A 2 -6.00 -2.32 -12.85
N VAL A 3 -5.82 -1.31 -12.02
CA VAL A 3 -6.31 -1.24 -10.64
C VAL A 3 -7.01 0.11 -10.51
N SER A 4 -8.24 0.09 -10.01
CA SER A 4 -9.00 1.30 -9.72
C SER A 4 -9.18 1.43 -8.21
N ILE A 5 -8.66 2.50 -7.60
CA ILE A 5 -8.87 2.79 -6.17
C ILE A 5 -10.06 3.73 -6.06
N THR A 6 -10.99 3.44 -5.15
CA THR A 6 -12.22 4.23 -5.00
C THR A 6 -12.57 4.47 -3.52
N CYS A 7 -12.97 5.69 -3.18
CA CYS A 7 -13.71 5.94 -1.94
C CYS A 7 -15.16 5.49 -2.11
N ARG A 8 -15.61 4.49 -1.35
CA ARG A 8 -16.95 3.90 -1.54
C ARG A 8 -18.07 4.92 -1.38
N LYS A 9 -17.93 5.93 -0.51
CA LYS A 9 -18.99 6.89 -0.22
C LYS A 9 -19.07 8.04 -1.23
N THR A 10 -17.94 8.61 -1.63
CA THR A 10 -17.92 9.76 -2.55
C THR A 10 -17.94 9.33 -4.02
N GLY A 11 -17.51 8.10 -4.32
CA GLY A 11 -17.34 7.62 -5.69
C GLY A 11 -16.12 8.19 -6.40
N ARG A 12 -15.27 8.99 -5.71
CA ARG A 12 -14.00 9.45 -6.27
C ARG A 12 -13.13 8.22 -6.55
N THR A 13 -12.64 8.14 -7.78
CA THR A 13 -11.83 7.03 -8.28
C THR A 13 -10.58 7.52 -8.98
N ILE A 14 -9.52 6.71 -8.94
CA ILE A 14 -8.34 6.86 -9.78
C ILE A 14 -7.98 5.52 -10.40
N ASP A 15 -7.52 5.56 -11.65
CA ASP A 15 -7.10 4.38 -12.39
C ASP A 15 -5.58 4.34 -12.56
N MET A 16 -5.00 3.17 -12.34
CA MET A 16 -3.58 2.91 -12.57
C MET A 16 -3.33 1.51 -13.10
N GLY A 17 -2.11 1.25 -13.57
CA GLY A 17 -1.65 -0.11 -13.84
C GLY A 17 -1.15 -0.78 -12.56
N ALA A 18 -1.06 -2.11 -12.55
CA ALA A 18 -0.48 -2.87 -11.43
C ALA A 18 0.92 -2.35 -11.01
N GLY A 19 1.77 -1.97 -11.97
CA GLY A 19 3.07 -1.37 -11.68
C GLY A 19 2.98 0.02 -11.00
N GLY A 20 1.99 0.82 -11.37
CA GLY A 20 1.70 2.09 -10.69
C GLY A 20 1.22 1.87 -9.26
N PHE A 21 0.30 0.92 -9.06
CA PHE A 21 -0.19 0.57 -7.73
C PHE A 21 0.90 -0.02 -6.82
N LEU A 22 1.78 -0.87 -7.37
CA LEU A 22 2.96 -1.37 -6.66
C LEU A 22 3.90 -0.22 -6.26
N ARG A 23 4.19 0.71 -7.17
CA ARG A 23 5.03 1.88 -6.86
C ARG A 23 4.42 2.76 -5.76
N LEU A 24 3.10 2.92 -5.77
CA LEU A 24 2.37 3.65 -4.74
C LEU A 24 2.52 2.98 -3.38
N ARG A 25 2.30 1.66 -3.31
CA ARG A 25 2.46 0.89 -2.06
C ARG A 25 3.90 0.91 -1.54
N ARG A 26 4.91 0.73 -2.39
CA ARG A 26 6.33 0.85 -2.00
C ARG A 26 6.65 2.22 -1.42
N LYS A 27 6.08 3.30 -1.99
CA LYS A 27 6.26 4.64 -1.44
C LYS A 27 5.60 4.78 -0.06
N VAL A 28 4.41 4.22 0.15
CA VAL A 28 3.76 4.19 1.48
C VAL A 28 4.60 3.41 2.49
N SER A 29 5.19 2.28 2.10
CA SER A 29 6.05 1.49 3.01
C SER A 29 7.35 2.22 3.37
N GLU A 30 7.96 2.91 2.40
CA GLU A 30 9.13 3.77 2.60
C GLU A 30 8.82 4.91 3.58
N LEU A 31 7.69 5.61 3.39
CA LEU A 31 7.28 6.74 4.23
C LEU A 31 6.84 6.32 5.63
N GLN A 32 6.29 5.11 5.80
CA GLN A 32 6.10 4.53 7.13
C GLN A 32 7.44 4.38 7.88
N GLY A 33 8.50 4.11 7.14
CA GLY A 33 9.84 3.90 7.69
C GLY A 33 9.95 2.61 8.49
N GLY A 34 11.08 2.51 9.21
CA GLY A 34 11.42 1.32 9.98
C GLY A 34 11.82 0.11 9.12
N PRO A 35 12.18 -1.01 9.78
CA PRO A 35 12.69 -2.22 9.11
C PRO A 35 11.66 -2.95 8.24
N PHE A 36 10.37 -2.62 8.35
CA PHE A 36 9.33 -3.26 7.55
C PHE A 36 9.46 -2.95 6.06
N HIS A 37 10.01 -1.78 5.68
CA HIS A 37 10.21 -1.45 4.27
C HIS A 37 11.07 -2.50 3.56
N ASP A 38 12.18 -2.94 4.18
CA ASP A 38 13.06 -3.95 3.60
C ASP A 38 12.37 -5.31 3.42
N VAL A 39 11.51 -5.70 4.37
CA VAL A 39 10.68 -6.90 4.26
C VAL A 39 9.70 -6.77 3.08
N TYR A 40 9.06 -5.61 2.96
CA TYR A 40 8.10 -5.37 1.88
C TYR A 40 8.76 -5.35 0.50
N GLU A 41 9.96 -4.77 0.39
CA GLU A 41 10.75 -4.77 -0.84
C GLU A 41 11.12 -6.19 -1.28
N GLU A 42 11.40 -7.07 -0.32
CA GLU A 42 11.66 -8.48 -0.59
C GLU A 42 10.41 -9.19 -1.12
N VAL A 43 9.25 -8.99 -0.49
CA VAL A 43 7.94 -9.48 -0.96
C VAL A 43 7.66 -9.02 -2.38
N CYS A 44 7.85 -7.73 -2.67
CA CYS A 44 7.60 -7.16 -4.00
C CYS A 44 8.53 -7.70 -5.09
N SER A 45 9.68 -8.26 -4.70
CA SER A 45 10.71 -8.69 -5.65
C SER A 45 10.77 -10.22 -5.80
N TRP A 46 10.10 -10.97 -4.93
CA TRP A 46 10.11 -12.43 -4.99
C TRP A 46 9.18 -12.96 -6.08
N TYR A 47 9.60 -14.05 -6.72
CA TYR A 47 8.79 -14.82 -7.65
C TYR A 47 9.28 -16.28 -7.66
N PRO A 48 8.40 -17.26 -7.95
CA PRO A 48 8.81 -18.66 -8.03
C PRO A 48 9.96 -18.88 -9.00
N GLY A 49 11.01 -19.58 -8.54
CA GLY A 49 12.23 -19.85 -9.32
C GLY A 49 13.30 -18.75 -9.27
N ARG A 50 13.09 -17.68 -8.50
CA ARG A 50 14.15 -16.67 -8.23
C ARG A 50 15.28 -17.23 -7.36
N THR A 51 14.93 -18.08 -6.40
CA THR A 51 15.86 -18.77 -5.48
C THR A 51 15.51 -20.26 -5.46
N ALA A 52 16.27 -21.05 -4.71
CA ALA A 52 15.91 -22.46 -4.43
C ALA A 52 14.75 -22.61 -3.43
N GLU A 53 14.29 -21.50 -2.83
CA GLU A 53 13.20 -21.46 -1.85
C GLU A 53 11.86 -21.68 -2.56
N THR A 54 11.03 -22.54 -1.98
CA THR A 54 9.63 -22.75 -2.41
C THR A 54 8.74 -21.58 -1.98
N ALA A 55 7.53 -21.49 -2.54
CA ALA A 55 6.56 -20.48 -2.13
C ALA A 55 6.20 -20.60 -0.63
N ASP A 56 5.99 -21.83 -0.15
CA ASP A 56 5.62 -22.09 1.24
C ASP A 56 6.75 -21.72 2.22
N GLU A 57 8.00 -22.01 1.87
CA GLU A 57 9.17 -21.61 2.67
C GLU A 57 9.32 -20.08 2.71
N PHE A 58 9.14 -19.42 1.56
CA PHE A 58 9.16 -17.97 1.48
C PHE A 58 8.07 -17.34 2.34
N ASP A 59 6.84 -17.80 2.20
CA ASP A 59 5.68 -17.30 2.96
C ASP A 59 5.89 -17.52 4.46
N ALA A 60 6.36 -18.69 4.88
CA ALA A 60 6.64 -18.97 6.29
C ALA A 60 7.73 -18.03 6.86
N ARG A 61 8.81 -17.82 6.12
CA ARG A 61 9.91 -16.94 6.54
C ARG A 61 9.48 -15.47 6.61
N ILE A 62 8.73 -14.99 5.62
CA ILE A 62 8.22 -13.62 5.59
C ILE A 62 7.21 -13.40 6.72
N ASN A 63 6.27 -14.33 6.91
CA ASN A 63 5.30 -14.23 8.00
C ASN A 63 5.98 -14.18 9.37
N ALA A 64 6.98 -15.03 9.64
CA ALA A 64 7.74 -14.99 10.89
C ALA A 64 8.44 -13.63 11.12
N ARG A 65 9.04 -13.05 10.07
CA ARG A 65 9.67 -11.71 10.17
C ARG A 65 8.64 -10.61 10.42
N ILE A 66 7.47 -10.68 9.81
CA ILE A 66 6.40 -9.70 10.03
C ILE A 66 5.88 -9.81 11.46
N GLU A 67 5.67 -11.02 11.98
CA GLU A 67 5.25 -11.24 13.37
C GLU A 67 6.28 -10.69 14.37
N GLU A 68 7.57 -10.93 14.15
CA GLU A 68 8.65 -10.38 14.97
C GLU A 68 8.62 -8.84 14.98
N LEU A 69 8.49 -8.21 13.80
CA LEU A 69 8.41 -6.75 13.69
C LEU A 69 7.16 -6.17 14.36
N LEU A 70 6.02 -6.86 14.28
CA LEU A 70 4.78 -6.44 14.92
C LEU A 70 4.81 -6.63 16.44
N ALA A 71 5.62 -7.57 16.94
CA ALA A 71 5.83 -7.82 18.36
C ALA A 71 6.88 -6.89 19.00
N ASP A 72 7.66 -6.16 18.21
CA ASP A 72 8.72 -5.28 18.71
C ASP A 72 8.18 -4.24 19.72
N GLU A 73 8.86 -4.12 20.86
CA GLU A 73 8.51 -3.17 21.92
C GLU A 73 8.88 -1.73 21.53
N ASP A 74 9.89 -1.57 20.68
CA ASP A 74 10.30 -0.29 20.12
C ASP A 74 9.30 0.17 19.06
N LYS A 75 8.44 1.11 19.46
CA LYS A 75 7.42 1.70 18.58
C LYS A 75 7.99 2.42 17.36
N THR A 76 9.29 2.74 17.33
CA THR A 76 9.94 3.34 16.16
C THR A 76 10.28 2.30 15.09
N LYS A 77 10.41 1.03 15.49
CA LYS A 77 10.65 -0.11 14.58
C LYS A 77 9.37 -0.84 14.23
N ARG A 78 8.42 -0.87 15.15
CA ARG A 78 7.14 -1.56 14.95
C ARG A 78 6.28 -0.85 13.89
N PRO A 79 5.96 -1.51 12.75
CA PRO A 79 5.12 -0.92 11.73
C PRO A 79 3.65 -0.83 12.17
N ASP A 80 2.86 0.04 11.53
CA ASP A 80 1.42 0.12 11.78
C ASP A 80 0.72 -1.06 11.11
N ILE A 81 0.11 -1.94 11.91
CA ILE A 81 -0.53 -3.16 11.42
C ILE A 81 -1.58 -2.92 10.32
N LYS A 82 -2.26 -1.76 10.31
CA LYS A 82 -3.26 -1.44 9.28
C LYS A 82 -2.62 -1.03 7.96
N ILE A 83 -1.43 -0.43 8.02
CA ILE A 83 -0.64 -0.13 6.83
C ILE A 83 -0.03 -1.42 6.30
N VAL A 84 0.47 -2.30 7.17
CA VAL A 84 0.95 -3.64 6.78
C VAL A 84 -0.15 -4.43 6.06
N ASP A 85 -1.36 -4.47 6.61
CA ASP A 85 -2.53 -5.10 5.97
C ASP A 85 -2.81 -4.51 4.58
N PHE A 86 -2.85 -3.18 4.44
CA PHE A 86 -2.99 -2.52 3.13
C PHE A 86 -1.91 -2.95 2.12
N LEU A 87 -0.65 -3.01 2.56
CA LEU A 87 0.50 -3.28 1.70
C LEU A 87 0.51 -4.73 1.20
N LEU A 88 0.07 -5.68 2.02
CA LEU A 88 0.10 -7.12 1.75
C LEU A 88 -1.20 -7.67 1.15
N GLN A 89 -2.28 -6.89 1.11
CA GLN A 89 -3.51 -7.29 0.43
C GLN A 89 -3.31 -7.47 -1.09
N THR A 90 -4.09 -8.38 -1.66
CA THR A 90 -4.14 -8.64 -3.11
C THR A 90 -4.57 -7.40 -3.91
N ASP A 91 -4.11 -7.33 -5.16
CA ASP A 91 -4.47 -6.28 -6.11
C ASP A 91 -5.92 -6.42 -6.61
N VAL A 92 -6.56 -7.57 -6.36
CA VAL A 92 -7.93 -7.87 -6.83
C VAL A 92 -8.91 -7.90 -5.67
N GLY A 93 -9.76 -6.88 -5.57
CA GLY A 93 -10.86 -6.83 -4.60
C GLY A 93 -10.45 -6.45 -3.18
N GLY A 94 -9.37 -5.69 -3.01
CA GLY A 94 -8.91 -5.26 -1.70
C GLY A 94 -9.76 -4.14 -1.09
N ARG A 95 -9.64 -4.00 0.23
CA ARG A 95 -10.46 -3.08 1.03
C ARG A 95 -9.74 -2.73 2.33
N ILE A 96 -9.73 -1.43 2.64
CA ILE A 96 -9.36 -0.94 3.97
C ILE A 96 -10.40 0.04 4.52
N ARG A 97 -10.56 0.07 5.84
CA ARG A 97 -11.44 1.03 6.53
C ARG A 97 -10.79 2.40 6.64
N TYR A 98 -11.59 3.44 6.88
CA TYR A 98 -11.11 4.81 7.12
C TYR A 98 -10.00 4.91 8.18
N GLY A 99 -9.98 4.01 9.17
CA GLY A 99 -8.94 3.96 10.20
C GLY A 99 -7.56 3.63 9.65
N ALA A 100 -7.46 2.78 8.62
CA ALA A 100 -6.22 2.54 7.89
C ALA A 100 -5.87 3.74 7.00
N CYS A 101 -6.87 4.32 6.32
CA CYS A 101 -6.67 5.51 5.49
C CYS A 101 -6.07 6.67 6.30
N LYS A 102 -6.56 6.87 7.53
CA LYS A 102 -6.04 7.86 8.48
C LYS A 102 -4.57 7.59 8.86
N ASN A 103 -4.21 6.34 9.08
CA ASN A 103 -2.84 5.96 9.40
C ASN A 103 -1.91 6.19 8.21
N ILE A 104 -2.36 5.84 6.99
CA ILE A 104 -1.62 6.10 5.75
C ILE A 104 -1.42 7.62 5.56
N LEU A 105 -2.47 8.44 5.67
CA LEU A 105 -2.36 9.91 5.61
C LEU A 105 -1.34 10.46 6.61
N LYS A 106 -1.29 9.91 7.82
CA LYS A 106 -0.35 10.33 8.85
C LYS A 106 1.10 10.06 8.45
N VAL A 107 1.40 8.88 7.90
CA VAL A 107 2.79 8.53 7.55
C VAL A 107 3.25 9.19 6.25
N ILE A 108 2.34 9.39 5.28
CA ILE A 108 2.71 10.08 4.04
C ILE A 108 2.87 11.58 4.25
N GLY A 109 2.20 12.16 5.26
CA GLY A 109 2.38 13.55 5.65
C GLY A 109 2.13 14.53 4.50
N ASP A 110 3.09 15.42 4.26
CA ASP A 110 3.09 16.40 3.17
C ASP A 110 3.74 15.87 1.88
N TYR A 111 4.17 14.60 1.84
CA TYR A 111 4.83 14.01 0.67
C TYR A 111 3.97 14.19 -0.57
N ASP A 112 4.59 14.70 -1.63
CA ASP A 112 4.05 14.74 -2.97
C ASP A 112 5.19 14.58 -3.98
N ASP A 113 4.85 14.13 -5.18
CA ASP A 113 5.80 13.99 -6.26
C ASP A 113 5.17 14.31 -7.61
N ASN A 114 6.01 14.33 -8.64
CA ASN A 114 5.59 14.50 -10.03
C ASN A 114 5.55 13.16 -10.80
N ILE A 115 5.50 12.03 -10.08
CA ILE A 115 5.43 10.71 -10.71
C ILE A 115 4.01 10.47 -11.21
N LEU A 116 3.94 9.95 -12.43
CA LEU A 116 2.69 9.46 -13.00
C LEU A 116 2.48 8.01 -12.56
N TYR A 117 1.51 7.80 -11.68
CA TYR A 117 1.11 6.47 -11.21
C TYR A 117 0.06 5.85 -12.13
N GLY A 118 -0.77 6.68 -12.74
CA GLY A 118 -1.78 6.27 -13.71
C GLY A 118 -1.24 6.07 -15.12
N TYR A 119 -2.15 6.03 -16.09
CA TYR A 119 -1.80 5.89 -17.50
C TYR A 119 -1.32 7.23 -18.08
N CYS A 120 -0.04 7.37 -18.41
CA CYS A 120 0.58 8.65 -18.80
C CYS A 120 -0.07 9.37 -19.99
N GLY A 121 -0.75 8.63 -20.88
CA GLY A 121 -1.46 9.19 -22.03
C GLY A 121 -2.88 9.69 -21.72
N ARG A 122 -3.38 9.48 -20.50
CA ARG A 122 -4.71 9.92 -20.09
C ARG A 122 -4.65 11.32 -19.45
N PRO A 123 -5.63 12.20 -19.73
CA PRO A 123 -5.69 13.52 -19.11
C PRO A 123 -5.93 13.45 -17.59
N ASP A 124 -6.55 12.37 -17.11
CA ASP A 124 -6.78 12.04 -15.71
C ASP A 124 -5.75 11.04 -15.15
N CYS A 125 -4.50 11.13 -15.63
CA CYS A 125 -3.41 10.30 -15.14
C CYS A 125 -3.23 10.47 -13.63
N ALA A 126 -3.46 9.39 -12.88
CA ALA A 126 -3.37 9.39 -11.42
C ALA A 126 -1.97 9.80 -10.92
N LYS A 127 -1.96 10.71 -9.93
CA LYS A 127 -0.79 11.18 -9.19
C LYS A 127 -0.92 10.85 -7.72
N PHE A 128 0.16 11.06 -6.96
CA PHE A 128 0.14 10.84 -5.51
C PHE A 128 -0.88 11.74 -4.79
N ALA A 129 -1.03 12.99 -5.24
CA ALA A 129 -2.06 13.91 -4.74
C ALA A 129 -3.50 13.39 -4.86
N ASP A 130 -3.80 12.65 -5.93
CA ASP A 130 -5.15 12.08 -6.12
C ASP A 130 -5.40 10.92 -5.14
N PHE A 131 -4.37 10.11 -4.88
CA PHE A 131 -4.41 9.08 -3.84
C PHE A 131 -4.63 9.70 -2.44
N LYS A 132 -3.88 10.76 -2.09
CA LYS A 132 -4.10 11.53 -0.86
C LYS A 132 -5.55 12.01 -0.74
N SER A 133 -6.11 12.49 -1.84
CA SER A 133 -7.50 12.97 -1.88
C SER A 133 -8.52 11.85 -1.63
N ILE A 134 -8.31 10.64 -2.17
CA ILE A 134 -9.18 9.49 -1.88
C ILE A 134 -9.09 9.11 -0.40
N LEU A 135 -7.89 9.03 0.16
CA LEU A 135 -7.71 8.73 1.58
C LEU A 135 -8.45 9.74 2.46
N GLN A 136 -8.34 11.03 2.12
CA GLN A 136 -8.99 12.11 2.83
C GLN A 136 -10.52 11.99 2.75
N ASP A 137 -11.07 11.75 1.55
CA ASP A 137 -12.50 11.48 1.35
C ASP A 137 -12.96 10.30 2.24
N CYS A 138 -12.21 9.20 2.31
CA CYS A 138 -12.52 8.06 3.16
C CYS A 138 -12.51 8.42 4.65
N VAL A 139 -11.57 9.23 5.11
CA VAL A 139 -11.48 9.69 6.51
C VAL A 139 -12.66 10.59 6.86
N ASP A 140 -12.94 11.60 6.03
CA ASP A 140 -13.99 12.59 6.29
C ASP A 140 -15.39 11.96 6.27
N THR A 141 -15.61 11.00 5.37
CA THR A 141 -16.88 10.30 5.25
C THR A 141 -16.97 9.04 6.10
N LYS A 142 -15.91 8.68 6.85
CA LYS A 142 -15.77 7.42 7.60
C LYS A 142 -16.09 6.19 6.74
N SER A 143 -15.65 6.20 5.48
CA SER A 143 -15.91 5.17 4.49
C SER A 143 -14.73 4.22 4.26
N ASP A 144 -15.00 3.14 3.56
CA ASP A 144 -13.97 2.21 3.10
C ASP A 144 -13.33 2.75 1.80
N MET A 145 -12.03 2.56 1.69
CA MET A 145 -11.32 2.59 0.41
C MET A 145 -11.32 1.18 -0.15
N ILE A 146 -11.66 1.02 -1.42
CA ILE A 146 -11.67 -0.26 -2.14
C ILE A 146 -10.79 -0.19 -3.37
N TRP A 147 -10.30 -1.33 -3.84
CA TRP A 147 -9.68 -1.45 -5.15
C TRP A 147 -9.97 -2.78 -5.82
N SER A 148 -9.95 -2.77 -7.15
CA SER A 148 -10.18 -3.93 -8.02
C SER A 148 -9.52 -3.76 -9.38
#